data_AF-A0AAV9ZZK1-F1
#
_entry.id   AF-A0AAV9ZZK1-F1
#
_cell.length_a   1.000
_cell.length_b   1.000
_cell.length_c   1.000
_cell.angle_alpha   90.00
_cell.angle_beta   90.00
_cell.angle_gamma   90.00
#
_symmetry.space_group_name_H-M   'P 1'
#
loop_
_entity.id
_entity.type
_entity.pdbx_description
1 polymer ?
#
loop_
_entity_poly.entity_id
_entity_poly.type
_entity_poly.pdbx_seq_one_letter_code
_entity_poly.pdbx_strand_id
1 'polypeptide(L)'
;MATQKKKTGKPSDFQGKRLEFLLEFHPIYADASQRGKTRGIWTDFFVRYWAQFPWRLPLNKDPDPADPTDYALAPQNTAEEEEKKATIPATEQKIKLWLGRQSKASGLKDNPWREWLTRFRTPATSAPKKLADYQFYMQQKQYKLLITAEFERRKETVTAREHMKLRTLIAREHLARESQGNLNSRRELSQ
;
A
#
# COMPACT_ATOMS: atom_id res chain seq x y z
N MET A 1 -26.37 6.87 -33.36
CA MET A 1 -25.02 6.55 -32.87
C MET A 1 -24.66 7.51 -31.74
N ALA A 2 -24.59 7.05 -30.50
CA ALA A 2 -24.30 7.91 -29.34
C ALA A 2 -22.78 8.05 -29.16
N THR A 3 -22.24 9.24 -29.43
CA THR A 3 -20.86 9.59 -29.12
C THR A 3 -20.70 9.66 -27.60
N GLN A 4 -20.01 8.67 -27.01
CA GLN A 4 -19.63 8.72 -25.60
C GLN A 4 -18.73 9.93 -25.35
N LYS A 5 -19.21 10.90 -24.57
CA LYS A 5 -18.39 12.00 -24.05
C LYS A 5 -17.26 11.40 -23.20
N LYS A 6 -16.04 11.42 -23.73
CA LYS A 6 -14.83 11.14 -22.93
C LYS A 6 -14.79 12.13 -21.77
N LYS A 7 -14.76 11.64 -20.53
CA LYS A 7 -14.50 12.47 -19.35
C LYS A 7 -13.16 13.18 -19.58
N THR A 8 -13.20 14.49 -19.78
CA THR A 8 -12.00 15.33 -19.74
C THR A 8 -11.38 15.17 -18.35
N GLY A 9 -10.10 14.81 -18.30
CA GLY A 9 -9.39 14.61 -17.04
C GLY A 9 -9.44 15.87 -16.18
N LYS A 10 -9.41 15.72 -14.85
CA LYS A 10 -9.33 16.86 -13.93
C LYS A 10 -8.09 17.69 -14.29
N PRO A 11 -8.21 19.02 -14.46
CA PRO A 11 -7.05 19.88 -14.72
C PRO A 11 -6.01 19.73 -13.60
N SER A 12 -4.74 19.85 -13.96
CA SER A 12 -3.61 19.77 -13.02
C SER A 12 -3.75 20.87 -11.95
N ASP A 13 -3.50 20.51 -10.69
CA ASP A 13 -3.45 21.47 -9.57
C ASP A 13 -2.21 22.39 -9.64
N PHE A 14 -1.24 22.08 -10.52
CA PHE A 14 0.00 22.84 -10.72
C PHE A 14 0.03 23.48 -12.11
N GLN A 15 0.38 24.77 -12.16
CA GLN A 15 0.48 25.61 -13.35
C GLN A 15 1.70 26.55 -13.21
N GLY A 16 2.09 27.21 -14.32
CA GLY A 16 3.10 28.27 -14.31
C GLY A 16 4.47 27.83 -13.76
N LYS A 17 5.11 28.70 -12.96
CA LYS A 17 6.44 28.48 -12.40
C LYS A 17 6.51 27.23 -11.51
N ARG A 18 5.43 26.90 -10.81
CA ARG A 18 5.36 25.66 -10.01
C ARG A 18 5.45 24.42 -10.89
N LEU A 19 4.76 24.44 -12.03
CA LEU A 19 4.80 23.32 -12.96
C LEU A 19 6.20 23.17 -13.57
N GLU A 20 6.84 24.28 -13.95
CA GLU A 20 8.22 24.29 -14.46
C GLU A 20 9.19 23.68 -13.45
N PHE A 21 9.15 24.13 -12.18
CA PHE A 21 9.96 23.57 -11.10
C PHE A 21 9.75 22.05 -10.91
N LEU A 22 8.50 21.60 -11.00
CA LEU A 22 8.19 20.17 -10.90
C LEU A 22 8.69 19.36 -12.10
N LEU A 23 8.66 19.94 -13.31
CA LEU A 23 9.18 19.31 -14.52
C LEU A 23 10.71 19.22 -14.49
N GLU A 24 11.41 20.25 -13.99
CA GLU A 24 12.86 20.21 -13.80
C GLU A 24 13.30 19.13 -12.82
N PHE A 25 12.53 18.92 -11.74
CA PHE A 25 12.83 17.88 -10.76
C PHE A 25 12.40 16.46 -11.20
N HIS A 26 11.49 16.36 -12.18
CA HIS A 26 10.90 15.08 -12.60
C HIS A 26 11.93 14.02 -12.99
N PRO A 27 12.99 14.30 -13.77
CA PRO A 27 14.03 13.32 -14.11
C PRO A 27 14.74 12.75 -12.89
N ILE A 28 15.06 13.61 -11.91
CA ILE A 28 15.75 13.22 -10.66
C ILE A 28 14.84 12.29 -9.86
N TYR A 29 13.56 12.63 -9.74
CA TYR A 29 12.58 11.79 -9.08
C TYR A 29 12.37 10.45 -9.81
N ALA A 30 12.33 10.45 -11.14
CA ALA A 30 12.14 9.25 -11.93
C ALA A 30 13.29 8.24 -11.72
N ASP A 31 14.55 8.68 -11.77
CA ASP A 31 15.72 7.83 -11.49
C ASP A 31 15.71 7.31 -10.05
N ALA A 32 15.47 8.18 -9.06
CA ALA A 32 15.37 7.77 -7.66
C ALA A 32 14.23 6.77 -7.41
N SER A 33 13.10 6.92 -8.11
CA SER A 33 11.96 6.02 -8.05
C SER A 33 12.28 4.65 -8.64
N GLN A 34 13.01 4.60 -9.76
CA GLN A 34 13.44 3.33 -10.35
C GLN A 34 14.41 2.58 -9.43
N ARG A 35 15.26 3.31 -8.71
CA ARG A 35 16.24 2.74 -7.76
C ARG A 35 15.66 2.45 -6.37
N GLY A 36 14.40 2.79 -6.11
CA GLY A 36 13.76 2.67 -4.79
C GLY A 36 14.32 3.61 -3.71
N LYS A 37 15.01 4.69 -4.11
CA LYS A 37 15.72 5.63 -3.21
C LYS A 37 15.02 6.99 -3.10
N THR A 38 13.69 7.02 -3.08
CA THR A 38 12.92 8.29 -3.08
C THR A 38 12.89 9.01 -1.74
N ARG A 39 13.23 8.36 -0.62
CA ARG A 39 13.07 8.96 0.72
C ARG A 39 14.00 10.16 0.95
N GLY A 40 15.25 10.08 0.48
CA GLY A 40 16.27 11.10 0.75
C GLY A 40 16.10 12.38 -0.07
N ILE A 41 15.55 12.28 -1.29
CA ILE A 41 15.43 13.43 -2.20
C ILE A 41 14.36 14.44 -1.78
N TRP A 42 13.40 14.04 -0.94
CA TRP A 42 12.29 14.90 -0.55
C TRP A 42 12.70 16.04 0.37
N THR A 43 13.67 15.81 1.25
CA THR A 43 14.13 16.84 2.20
C THR A 43 14.67 18.05 1.44
N ASP A 44 15.64 17.83 0.56
CA ASP A 44 16.26 18.90 -0.24
C ASP A 44 15.26 19.52 -1.21
N PHE A 45 14.39 18.71 -1.79
CA PHE A 45 13.34 19.18 -2.69
C PHE A 45 12.40 20.16 -1.98
N PHE A 46 11.85 19.80 -0.81
CA PHE A 46 10.88 20.64 -0.13
C PHE A 46 11.53 21.89 0.45
N VAL A 47 12.80 21.83 0.88
CA VAL A 47 13.55 23.05 1.27
C VAL A 47 13.61 24.04 0.10
N ARG A 48 13.97 23.58 -1.10
CA ARG A 48 14.02 24.44 -2.30
C ARG A 48 12.64 24.91 -2.76
N TYR A 49 11.65 24.02 -2.69
CA TYR A 49 10.28 24.32 -3.09
C TYR A 49 9.68 25.41 -2.21
N TRP A 50 9.76 25.28 -0.89
CA TRP A 50 9.19 26.25 0.05
C TRP A 50 9.95 27.58 0.06
N ALA A 51 11.22 27.60 -0.37
CA ALA A 51 11.96 28.84 -0.59
C ALA A 51 11.43 29.67 -1.78
N GLN A 52 10.86 29.02 -2.79
CA GLN A 52 10.32 29.68 -3.98
C GLN A 52 8.80 29.88 -3.92
N PHE A 53 8.08 28.97 -3.28
CA PHE A 53 6.63 28.94 -3.24
C PHE A 53 6.12 28.91 -1.80
N PRO A 54 5.80 30.07 -1.21
CA PRO A 54 5.31 30.12 0.16
C PRO A 54 4.01 29.34 0.36
N TRP A 55 3.82 28.79 1.56
CA TRP A 55 2.66 27.96 1.88
C TRP A 55 1.31 28.71 1.89
N ARG A 56 1.34 30.02 2.19
CA ARG A 56 0.17 30.91 2.12
C ARG A 56 -0.28 31.19 0.68
N LEU A 57 0.57 30.95 -0.31
CA LEU A 57 0.25 31.21 -1.72
C LEU A 57 -0.57 30.04 -2.30
N PRO A 58 -1.81 30.27 -2.79
CA PRO A 58 -2.61 29.22 -3.38
C PRO A 58 -1.90 28.54 -4.56
N LEU A 59 -2.10 27.22 -4.72
CA LEU A 59 -1.43 26.39 -5.74
C LEU A 59 -1.60 26.88 -7.19
N ASN A 60 -2.68 27.61 -7.46
CA ASN A 60 -3.02 28.14 -8.79
C ASN A 60 -2.44 29.54 -9.08
N LYS A 61 -1.71 30.15 -8.13
CA LYS A 61 -1.11 31.47 -8.29
C LYS A 61 0.41 31.38 -8.25
N ASP A 62 1.09 32.06 -9.18
CA ASP A 62 2.54 32.17 -9.17
C ASP A 62 3.00 33.30 -8.23
N PRO A 63 4.21 33.19 -7.64
CA PRO A 63 4.78 34.26 -6.85
C PRO A 63 5.15 35.44 -7.75
N ASP A 64 4.58 36.61 -7.46
CA ASP A 64 4.94 37.89 -8.07
C ASP A 64 6.19 38.44 -7.35
N PRO A 65 7.27 38.79 -8.06
CA PRO A 65 8.43 39.45 -7.44
C PRO A 65 8.11 40.81 -6.81
N ALA A 66 6.96 41.43 -7.12
CA ALA A 66 6.51 42.67 -6.53
C ALA A 66 5.64 42.49 -5.26
N ASP A 67 5.19 41.27 -4.96
CA ASP A 67 4.41 41.01 -3.75
C ASP A 67 5.34 41.03 -2.53
N PRO A 68 4.97 41.74 -1.45
CA PRO A 68 5.77 41.80 -0.25
C PRO A 68 5.99 40.39 0.31
N THR A 69 7.21 40.14 0.78
CA THR A 69 7.72 38.93 1.46
C THR A 69 6.92 38.47 2.68
N ASP A 70 5.72 39.02 2.91
CA ASP A 70 4.81 38.72 4.02
C ASP A 70 4.49 37.23 4.12
N TYR A 71 4.60 36.47 3.03
CA TYR A 71 4.42 35.03 3.06
C TYR A 71 5.53 34.23 3.77
N ALA A 72 6.70 34.84 3.99
CA ALA A 72 7.81 34.25 4.73
C ALA A 72 7.74 34.56 6.25
N LEU A 73 6.78 35.38 6.69
CA LEU A 73 6.59 35.68 8.11
C LEU A 73 6.18 34.42 8.89
N ALA A 74 6.70 34.27 10.10
CA ALA A 74 6.23 33.26 11.04
C ALA A 74 4.70 33.38 11.23
N PRO A 75 4.00 32.27 11.48
CA PRO A 75 2.58 32.32 11.80
C PRO A 75 2.38 33.25 13.01
N GLN A 76 1.49 34.22 12.87
CA GLN A 76 1.29 35.28 13.87
C GLN A 76 0.36 34.83 14.99
N ASN A 77 -0.52 33.85 14.73
CA ASN A 77 -1.55 33.36 15.65
C ASN A 77 -1.73 31.83 15.56
N THR A 78 -2.38 31.25 16.58
CA THR A 78 -2.65 29.80 16.67
C THR A 78 -3.46 29.24 15.51
N ALA A 79 -4.47 29.98 15.01
CA ALA A 79 -5.25 29.58 13.84
C ALA A 79 -4.39 29.44 12.58
N GLU A 80 -3.39 30.31 12.42
CA GLU A 80 -2.50 30.30 11.28
C GLU A 80 -1.47 29.16 11.36
N GLU A 81 -1.07 28.77 12.57
CA GLU A 81 -0.28 27.55 12.77
C GLU A 81 -1.04 26.28 12.37
N GLU A 82 -2.33 26.22 12.67
CA GLU A 82 -3.19 25.10 12.28
C GLU A 82 -3.35 25.02 10.76
N GLU A 83 -3.56 26.16 10.09
CA GLU A 83 -3.61 26.23 8.63
C GLU A 83 -2.29 25.79 7.99
N LYS A 84 -1.15 26.22 8.54
CA LYS A 84 0.17 25.79 8.08
C LYS A 84 0.36 24.28 8.24
N LYS A 85 -0.01 23.72 9.40
CA LYS A 85 0.06 22.28 9.69
C LYS A 85 -0.84 21.45 8.78
N ALA A 86 -1.96 22.00 8.29
CA ALA A 86 -2.81 21.33 7.32
C ALA A 86 -2.29 21.47 5.87
N THR A 87 -1.83 22.66 5.50
CA THR A 87 -1.51 23.04 4.11
C THR A 87 -0.21 22.42 3.62
N ILE A 88 0.83 22.41 4.45
CA ILE A 88 2.14 21.86 4.07
C ILE A 88 2.02 20.37 3.72
N PRO A 89 1.53 19.48 4.61
CA PRO A 89 1.41 18.05 4.29
C PRO A 89 0.50 17.78 3.10
N ALA A 90 -0.61 18.51 2.97
CA ALA A 90 -1.52 18.37 1.84
C ALA A 90 -0.82 18.72 0.51
N THR A 91 -0.02 19.78 0.50
CA THR A 91 0.74 20.21 -0.69
C THR A 91 1.84 19.22 -1.04
N GLU A 92 2.63 18.78 -0.05
CA GLU A 92 3.66 17.76 -0.27
C GLU A 92 3.06 16.48 -0.86
N GLN A 93 1.91 16.04 -0.34
CA GLN A 93 1.23 14.85 -0.82
C GLN A 93 0.75 15.02 -2.27
N LYS A 94 0.20 16.18 -2.64
CA LYS A 94 -0.18 16.47 -4.02
C LYS A 94 1.03 16.43 -4.97
N ILE A 95 2.16 17.00 -4.55
CA ILE A 95 3.40 16.99 -5.35
C ILE A 95 3.91 15.56 -5.54
N LYS A 96 4.01 14.77 -4.46
CA LYS A 96 4.42 13.36 -4.50
C LYS A 96 3.53 12.54 -5.44
N LEU A 97 2.21 12.73 -5.36
CA LEU A 97 1.25 12.05 -6.23
C LEU A 97 1.38 12.48 -7.68
N TRP A 98 1.60 13.77 -7.95
CA TRP A 98 1.78 14.29 -9.29
C TRP A 98 3.04 13.71 -9.93
N LEU A 99 4.19 13.79 -9.25
CA LEU A 99 5.46 13.22 -9.73
C LEU A 99 5.35 11.70 -9.94
N GLY A 100 4.71 10.98 -9.00
CA GLY A 100 4.47 9.55 -9.13
C GLY A 100 3.57 9.18 -10.32
N ARG A 101 2.58 10.02 -10.66
CA ARG A 101 1.75 9.84 -11.87
C ARG A 101 2.55 10.11 -13.14
N GLN A 102 3.36 11.17 -13.18
CA GLN A 102 4.19 11.49 -14.34
C GLN A 102 5.20 10.38 -14.63
N SER A 103 5.89 9.86 -13.60
CA SER A 103 6.84 8.76 -13.77
C SER A 103 6.19 7.45 -14.22
N LYS A 104 4.95 7.19 -13.82
CA LYS A 104 4.18 6.05 -14.36
C LYS A 104 3.77 6.27 -15.80
N ALA A 105 3.33 7.48 -16.15
CA ALA A 105 2.93 7.82 -17.51
C ALA A 105 4.13 7.73 -18.49
N SER A 106 5.33 8.13 -18.06
CA SER A 106 6.55 8.00 -18.87
C SER A 106 7.06 6.55 -18.94
N GLY A 107 7.02 5.80 -17.84
CA GLY A 107 7.52 4.41 -17.78
C GLY A 107 6.72 3.36 -18.56
N LEU A 108 5.60 3.74 -19.17
CA LEU A 108 4.73 2.84 -19.93
C LEU A 108 4.95 2.86 -21.45
N LYS A 109 5.68 3.85 -22.00
CA LYS A 109 5.67 4.10 -23.45
C LYS A 109 6.63 3.23 -24.28
N ASP A 110 7.75 2.75 -23.73
CA ASP A 110 8.83 2.22 -24.58
C ASP A 110 9.27 0.77 -24.31
N ASN A 111 8.43 -0.06 -23.70
CA ASN A 111 8.72 -1.51 -23.67
C ASN A 111 7.88 -2.24 -24.72
N PRO A 112 8.40 -2.44 -25.95
CA PRO A 112 7.68 -3.15 -27.02
C PRO A 112 7.38 -4.61 -26.64
N TRP A 113 8.10 -5.15 -25.66
CA TRP A 113 7.93 -6.51 -25.16
C TRP A 113 6.95 -6.61 -24.00
N ARG A 114 6.34 -5.51 -23.56
CA ARG A 114 5.53 -5.53 -22.33
C ARG A 114 4.35 -6.48 -22.41
N GLU A 115 3.62 -6.46 -23.53
CA GLU A 115 2.48 -7.36 -23.74
C GLU A 115 2.92 -8.83 -23.80
N TRP A 116 4.09 -9.08 -24.39
CA TRP A 116 4.69 -10.41 -24.45
C TRP A 116 5.14 -10.89 -23.05
N LEU A 117 5.83 -10.05 -22.28
CA LEU A 117 6.29 -10.35 -20.91
C LEU A 117 5.14 -10.53 -19.92
N THR A 118 4.01 -9.84 -20.09
CA THR A 118 2.83 -10.06 -19.25
C THR A 118 2.28 -11.47 -19.38
N ARG A 119 2.41 -12.11 -20.55
CA ARG A 119 1.96 -13.50 -20.77
C ARG A 119 2.76 -14.51 -19.94
N PHE A 120 4.01 -14.21 -19.60
CA PHE A 120 4.84 -15.07 -18.75
C PHE A 120 4.63 -14.84 -17.24
N ARG A 121 4.09 -13.68 -16.86
CA ARG A 121 3.86 -13.33 -15.45
C ARG A 121 2.53 -13.86 -14.91
N THR A 122 1.58 -14.18 -15.77
CA THR A 122 0.31 -14.77 -15.37
C THR A 122 0.48 -16.28 -15.37
N PRO A 123 0.70 -16.95 -14.23
CA PRO A 123 0.62 -18.40 -14.21
C PRO A 123 -0.80 -18.79 -14.66
N ALA A 124 -0.90 -19.72 -15.61
CA ALA A 124 -2.18 -20.15 -16.19
C ALA A 124 -3.19 -20.64 -15.13
N THR A 125 -2.69 -21.02 -13.97
CA THR A 125 -3.45 -21.41 -12.78
C THR A 125 -2.81 -20.78 -11.55
N SER A 126 -3.62 -20.35 -10.59
CA SER A 126 -3.09 -19.92 -9.28
C SER A 126 -2.27 -21.06 -8.69
N ALA A 127 -1.04 -20.78 -8.26
CA ALA A 127 -0.22 -21.78 -7.57
C ALA A 127 -1.04 -22.43 -6.44
N PRO A 128 -1.02 -23.78 -6.31
CA PRO A 128 -1.79 -24.46 -5.29
C PRO A 128 -1.39 -23.90 -3.92
N LYS A 129 -2.36 -23.28 -3.24
CA LYS A 129 -2.14 -22.73 -1.90
C LYS A 129 -1.85 -23.91 -0.97
N LYS A 130 -0.66 -23.95 -0.37
CA LYS A 130 -0.37 -24.89 0.71
C LYS A 130 -1.36 -24.61 1.84
N LEU A 131 -2.19 -25.60 2.16
CA LEU A 131 -3.08 -25.54 3.31
C LEU A 131 -2.22 -25.55 4.58
N ALA A 132 -2.68 -24.89 5.63
CA ALA A 132 -2.05 -25.06 6.93
C ALA A 132 -2.27 -26.50 7.42
N ASP A 133 -1.33 -27.06 8.17
CA ASP A 133 -1.34 -28.48 8.55
C ASP A 133 -2.63 -28.92 9.24
N TYR A 134 -3.20 -28.07 10.11
CA TYR A 134 -4.49 -28.34 10.75
C TYR A 134 -5.68 -28.34 9.78
N GLN A 135 -5.63 -27.54 8.69
CA GLN A 135 -6.67 -27.54 7.66
C GLN A 135 -6.59 -28.81 6.82
N PHE A 136 -5.37 -29.24 6.50
CA PHE A 136 -5.13 -30.54 5.86
C PHE A 136 -5.63 -31.68 6.77
N TYR A 137 -5.35 -31.60 8.06
CA TYR A 137 -5.80 -32.55 9.08
C TYR A 137 -7.34 -32.67 9.12
N MET A 138 -8.06 -31.55 9.02
CA MET A 138 -9.53 -31.54 8.95
C MET A 138 -10.12 -32.16 7.67
N GLN A 139 -9.35 -32.22 6.57
CA GLN A 139 -9.81 -32.82 5.31
C GLN A 139 -9.70 -34.34 5.29
N GLN A 140 -8.83 -34.92 6.13
CA GLN A 140 -8.66 -36.37 6.23
C GLN A 140 -9.88 -37.03 6.88
N LYS A 141 -10.39 -38.10 6.26
CA LYS A 141 -11.62 -38.79 6.70
C LYS A 141 -11.55 -39.26 8.15
N GLN A 142 -10.41 -39.80 8.56
CA GLN A 142 -10.18 -40.33 9.91
C GLN A 142 -10.32 -39.27 11.00
N TYR A 143 -9.77 -38.08 10.78
CA TYR A 143 -9.76 -37.00 11.77
C TYR A 143 -11.01 -36.13 11.71
N LYS A 144 -11.61 -36.00 10.53
CA LYS A 144 -12.86 -35.25 10.34
C LYS A 144 -13.97 -35.75 11.28
N LEU A 145 -14.08 -37.07 11.48
CA LEU A 145 -15.08 -37.66 12.38
C LEU A 145 -14.79 -37.30 13.85
N LEU A 146 -13.55 -37.43 14.29
CA LEU A 146 -13.12 -37.10 15.66
C LEU A 146 -13.34 -35.61 15.98
N ILE A 147 -12.94 -34.74 15.06
CA ILE A 147 -13.10 -33.28 15.20
C ILE A 147 -14.58 -32.91 15.20
N THR A 148 -15.40 -33.57 14.38
CA THR A 148 -16.85 -33.32 14.36
C THR A 148 -17.49 -33.77 15.67
N ALA A 149 -17.14 -34.93 16.21
CA ALA A 149 -17.66 -35.40 17.49
C ALA A 149 -17.29 -34.45 18.65
N GLU A 150 -16.04 -33.99 18.73
CA GLU A 150 -15.64 -33.01 19.74
C GLU A 150 -16.27 -31.63 19.52
N PHE A 151 -16.48 -31.24 18.26
CA PHE A 151 -17.18 -30.01 17.93
C PHE A 151 -18.63 -30.07 18.40
N GLU A 152 -19.36 -31.15 18.11
CA GLU A 152 -20.74 -31.32 18.56
C GLU A 152 -20.87 -31.32 20.09
N ARG A 153 -19.85 -31.83 20.81
CA ARG A 153 -19.79 -31.76 22.28
C ARG A 153 -19.58 -30.35 22.82
N ARG A 154 -18.84 -29.51 22.08
CA ARG A 154 -18.44 -28.15 22.52
C ARG A 154 -19.21 -27.02 21.82
N LYS A 155 -20.12 -27.32 20.87
CA LYS A 155 -20.78 -26.28 20.05
C LYS A 155 -21.70 -25.38 20.86
N GLU A 156 -22.32 -25.89 21.93
CA GLU A 156 -23.29 -25.15 22.75
C GLU A 156 -22.63 -24.04 23.59
N THR A 157 -21.31 -24.09 23.76
CA THR A 157 -20.57 -23.09 24.53
C THR A 157 -20.15 -21.88 23.69
N VAL A 158 -20.39 -21.89 22.37
CA VAL A 158 -19.94 -20.85 21.46
C VAL A 158 -21.04 -20.42 20.50
N THR A 159 -20.98 -19.18 20.05
CA THR A 159 -21.96 -18.67 19.08
C THR A 159 -21.70 -19.24 17.68
N ALA A 160 -22.73 -19.22 16.82
CA ALA A 160 -22.63 -19.72 15.44
C ALA A 160 -21.49 -19.06 14.63
N ARG A 161 -21.18 -17.78 14.91
CA ARG A 161 -20.07 -17.04 14.29
C ARG A 161 -18.69 -17.61 14.66
N GLU A 162 -18.59 -18.30 15.78
CA GLU A 162 -17.34 -18.82 16.35
C GLU A 162 -17.13 -20.31 16.09
N HIS A 163 -18.12 -21.00 15.52
CA HIS A 163 -18.05 -22.43 15.22
C HIS A 163 -16.81 -22.80 14.39
N MET A 164 -16.44 -21.99 13.39
CA MET A 164 -15.26 -22.25 12.57
C MET A 164 -13.95 -22.09 13.35
N LYS A 165 -13.90 -21.13 14.28
CA LYS A 165 -12.76 -20.94 15.19
C LYS A 165 -12.63 -22.14 16.12
N LEU A 166 -13.74 -22.61 16.69
CA LEU A 166 -13.77 -23.80 17.54
C LEU A 166 -13.27 -25.05 16.79
N ARG A 167 -13.75 -25.28 15.55
CA ARG A 167 -13.26 -26.40 14.72
C ARG A 167 -11.77 -26.33 14.44
N THR A 168 -11.26 -25.13 14.17
CA THR A 168 -9.83 -24.90 13.95
C THR A 168 -9.01 -25.17 15.22
N LEU A 169 -9.53 -24.76 16.38
CA LEU A 169 -8.89 -24.98 17.68
C LEU A 169 -8.83 -26.47 18.03
N ILE A 170 -9.94 -27.19 17.87
CA ILE A 170 -10.00 -28.64 18.06
C ILE A 170 -8.99 -29.35 17.15
N ALA A 171 -8.97 -29.00 15.86
CA ALA A 171 -8.02 -29.59 14.92
C ALA A 171 -6.55 -29.37 15.33
N ARG A 172 -6.22 -28.19 15.87
CA ARG A 172 -4.88 -27.89 16.41
C ARG A 172 -4.55 -28.70 17.65
N GLU A 173 -5.50 -28.87 18.58
CA GLU A 173 -5.32 -29.69 19.78
C GLU A 173 -4.99 -31.14 19.41
N HIS A 174 -5.75 -31.75 18.50
CA HIS A 174 -5.51 -33.12 18.05
C HIS A 174 -4.15 -33.27 17.36
N LEU A 175 -3.83 -32.36 16.44
CA LEU A 175 -2.54 -32.37 15.74
C LEU A 175 -1.35 -32.24 16.72
N ALA A 176 -1.49 -31.40 17.76
CA ALA A 176 -0.47 -31.23 18.79
C ALA A 176 -0.29 -32.49 19.65
N ARG A 177 -1.40 -33.15 20.05
CA ARG A 177 -1.36 -34.42 20.80
C ARG A 177 -0.68 -35.52 20.00
N GLU A 178 -0.99 -35.65 18.71
CA GLU A 178 -0.34 -36.64 17.85
C GLU A 178 1.16 -36.35 17.67
N SER A 179 1.52 -35.08 17.47
CA SER A 179 2.92 -34.69 17.33
C SER A 179 3.74 -35.03 18.58
N GLN A 180 3.17 -34.84 19.77
CA GLN A 180 3.81 -35.21 21.04
C GLN A 180 3.85 -36.72 21.28
N GLY A 181 2.79 -37.46 20.97
CA GLY A 181 2.75 -38.92 21.08
C GLY A 181 3.77 -39.60 20.16
N ASN A 182 3.90 -39.12 18.92
CA ASN A 182 4.82 -39.67 17.92
C ASN A 182 6.30 -39.39 18.27
N LEU A 183 6.58 -38.31 19.01
CA LEU A 183 7.92 -38.02 19.55
C LEU A 183 8.29 -38.96 20.70
N ASN A 184 7.33 -39.34 21.55
CA ASN A 184 7.57 -40.26 22.67
C ASN A 184 7.79 -41.70 22.17
N SER A 185 6.99 -42.19 21.22
CA SER A 185 7.16 -43.53 20.65
C SER A 185 8.48 -43.70 19.88
N ARG A 186 9.02 -42.64 19.28
CA ARG A 186 10.35 -42.67 18.62
C ARG A 186 11.52 -42.69 19.59
N ARG A 187 11.36 -42.18 20.82
CA ARG A 187 12.40 -42.26 21.87
C ARG A 187 12.48 -43.66 22.48
N GLU A 188 11.35 -44.35 22.61
CA GLU A 188 11.30 -45.72 23.16
C GLU A 188 11.87 -46.77 22.20
N LEU A 189 11.86 -46.53 20.89
CA LEU A 189 12.46 -47.41 19.88
C LEU A 189 13.97 -47.22 19.69
N SER A 190 14.58 -46.26 20.40
CA SER A 190 16.03 -45.96 20.32
C SER A 190 16.78 -46.33 21.61
N GLN A 191 16.15 -47.05 22.52
CA GLN A 191 16.76 -47.75 23.66
C GLN A 191 16.80 -49.25 23.36
#